data_AF-A0A1G3HWM7-F1
#
_entry.id   AF-A0A1G3HWM7-F1
#
_cell.length_a   1.000
_cell.length_b   1.000
_cell.length_c   1.000
_cell.angle_alpha   90.00
_cell.angle_beta   90.00
_cell.angle_gamma   90.00
#
_symmetry.space_group_name_H-M   'P 1'
#
loop_
_entity.id
_entity.type
_entity.pdbx_description
1 polymer ?
#
loop_
_entity_poly.entity_id
_entity_poly.type
_entity_poly.pdbx_seq_one_letter_code
_entity_poly.pdbx_strand_id
1 'polypeptide(L)' 'MREHFAAEEALMKAAGYPDLAAHMAEHAEFRAKLAELQLKSIGQDISIDTVRFLRGWLTNHISKTDMAYVPYLKS' A
#
# COMPACT_ATOMS: atom_id res chain seq x y z
N MET A 1 7.85 1.00 -2.50
CA MET A 1 6.38 1.15 -2.58
C MET A 1 5.79 0.51 -3.82
N ARG A 2 6.08 0.98 -5.04
CA ARG A 2 5.58 0.29 -6.26
C ARG A 2 5.99 -1.17 -6.34
N GLU A 3 7.27 -1.47 -6.13
CA GLU A 3 7.79 -2.84 -6.19
C GLU A 3 7.27 -3.72 -5.05
N HIS A 4 7.10 -3.14 -3.86
CA HIS A 4 6.53 -3.83 -2.69
C HIS A 4 5.08 -4.26 -2.98
N PHE A 5 4.22 -3.33 -3.38
CA PHE A 5 2.82 -3.65 -3.73
C PHE A 5 2.73 -4.64 -4.88
N ALA A 6 3.57 -4.50 -5.91
CA ALA A 6 3.57 -5.44 -7.04
C ALA A 6 3.99 -6.86 -6.61
N ALA A 7 4.97 -6.97 -5.70
CA ALA A 7 5.39 -8.26 -5.17
C ALA A 7 4.29 -8.92 -4.33
N GLU A 8 3.62 -8.15 -3.47
CA GLU A 8 2.52 -8.67 -2.64
C GLU A 8 1.31 -9.08 -3.46
N GLU A 9 0.88 -8.25 -4.41
CA GLU A 9 -0.23 -8.57 -5.32
C GLU A 9 0.10 -9.84 -6.14
N ALA A 10 1.36 -10.02 -6.56
CA ALA A 10 1.79 -11.24 -7.25
C ALA A 10 1.74 -12.48 -6.33
N LEU A 11 2.19 -12.35 -5.07
CA LEU A 11 2.13 -13.42 -4.07
C LEU A 11 0.68 -13.79 -3.74
N MET A 12 -0.18 -12.82 -3.48
CA MET A 12 -1.61 -13.01 -3.22
C MET A 12 -2.31 -13.69 -4.40
N LYS A 13 -2.00 -13.28 -5.63
CA LYS A 13 -2.54 -13.89 -6.84
C LYS A 13 -2.10 -15.34 -6.98
N ALA A 14 -0.82 -15.64 -6.74
CA ALA A 14 -0.30 -17.00 -6.77
C ALA A 14 -0.90 -17.89 -5.67
N ALA A 15 -1.19 -17.30 -4.51
CA ALA A 15 -1.81 -17.96 -3.36
C ALA A 15 -3.33 -18.15 -3.49
N GLY A 16 -3.98 -17.53 -4.47
CA GLY A 16 -5.44 -17.55 -4.61
C GLY A 16 -6.17 -16.80 -3.50
N TYR A 17 -5.57 -15.72 -2.99
CA TYR A 17 -6.14 -14.93 -1.90
C TYR A 17 -7.48 -14.29 -2.32
N PRO A 18 -8.59 -14.55 -1.59
CA PRO A 18 -9.94 -14.15 -2.01
C PRO A 18 -10.13 -12.62 -2.07
N ASP A 19 -9.44 -11.86 -1.22
CA ASP A 19 -9.61 -10.42 -1.11
C ASP A 19 -8.58 -9.61 -1.93
N LEU A 20 -7.91 -10.25 -2.90
CA LEU A 20 -6.91 -9.61 -3.77
C LEU A 20 -7.43 -8.32 -4.41
N ALA A 21 -8.67 -8.31 -4.91
CA ALA A 21 -9.23 -7.14 -5.59
C ALA A 21 -9.40 -5.94 -4.64
N ALA A 22 -9.84 -6.18 -3.41
CA ALA A 22 -9.95 -5.14 -2.39
C ALA A 22 -8.55 -4.61 -2.01
N HIS A 23 -7.59 -5.52 -1.83
CA HIS A 23 -6.21 -5.17 -1.50
C HIS A 23 -5.56 -4.30 -2.60
N MET A 24 -5.73 -4.67 -3.87
CA MET A 24 -5.24 -3.87 -5.01
C MET A 24 -5.85 -2.46 -5.06
N ALA A 25 -7.11 -2.31 -4.64
CA ALA A 25 -7.77 -1.01 -4.58
C ALA A 25 -7.17 -0.12 -3.49
N GLU A 26 -6.86 -0.68 -2.31
CA GLU A 26 -6.17 0.03 -1.23
C GLU A 26 -4.78 0.52 -1.67
N HIS A 27 -4.03 -0.35 -2.36
CA HIS A 27 -2.74 0.02 -2.96
C HIS A 27 -2.87 1.13 -4.00
N ALA A 28 -3.91 1.09 -4.85
CA ALA A 28 -4.15 2.11 -5.86
C ALA A 28 -4.48 3.46 -5.22
N GLU A 29 -5.33 3.48 -4.19
CA GLU A 29 -5.68 4.70 -3.45
C GLU A 29 -4.45 5.33 -2.79
N PHE A 30 -3.59 4.52 -2.17
CA PHE A 30 -2.35 5.02 -1.58
C PHE A 30 -1.41 5.63 -2.62
N ARG A 31 -1.24 4.97 -3.77
CA ARG A 31 -0.42 5.49 -4.87
C ARG A 31 -0.96 6.81 -5.41
N ALA A 32 -2.28 6.94 -5.52
CA ALA A 32 -2.93 8.18 -5.95
C ALA A 32 -2.68 9.33 -4.97
N LYS A 33 -2.85 9.09 -3.66
CA LYS A 33 -2.53 10.07 -2.61
C LYS A 33 -1.06 10.48 -2.63
N LEU A 34 -0.15 9.53 -2.83
CA LEU A 34 1.27 9.82 -2.93
C LEU A 34 1.59 10.69 -4.16
N ALA A 35 1.00 10.40 -5.31
CA ALA A 35 1.19 11.18 -6.54
C ALA A 35 0.63 12.61 -6.40
N GLU A 36 -0.53 12.76 -5.76
CA GLU A 36 -1.11 14.07 -5.46
C GLU A 36 -0.18 14.90 -4.56
N LEU A 37 0.43 14.27 -3.56
CA LEU A 37 1.38 14.92 -2.67
C LEU A 37 2.69 15.29 -3.36
N GLN A 38 3.19 14.44 -4.24
CA GLN A 38 4.35 14.77 -5.08
C GLN A 38 4.07 15.99 -5.94
N LEU A 39 2.88 16.06 -6.56
CA LEU A 39 2.47 17.22 -7.36
C LEU A 39 2.37 18.49 -6.50
N LYS A 40 1.74 18.40 -5.32
CA LYS A 40 1.60 19.53 -4.38
C LYS A 40 2.92 20.02 -3.80
N SER A 41 3.94 19.16 -3.75
CA SER A 41 5.28 19.52 -3.25
C SER A 41 6.13 20.31 -4.24
N ILE A 42 5.70 20.40 -5.51
CA ILE A 42 6.40 21.19 -6.52
C ILE A 42 6.19 22.67 -6.19
N GLY A 43 7.18 23.27 -5.52
CA GLY A 43 7.19 24.67 -5.14
C GLY A 43 6.59 24.98 -3.76
N GLN A 44 6.23 23.98 -2.95
CA GLN A 44 5.76 24.14 -1.57
C GLN A 44 6.28 23.03 -0.65
N ASP A 45 6.54 23.37 0.62
CA ASP A 45 6.90 22.39 1.64
C ASP A 45 5.69 21.50 1.98
N ILE A 46 5.90 20.19 1.97
CA ILE A 46 4.90 19.22 2.45
C ILE A 46 4.84 19.32 3.98
N SER A 47 3.63 19.40 4.55
CA SER A 47 3.47 19.41 6.01
C SER A 47 3.92 18.09 6.64
N ILE A 48 4.57 18.19 7.80
CA ILE A 48 5.00 17.02 8.59
C ILE A 48 3.81 16.11 8.94
N ASP A 49 2.62 16.67 9.15
CA ASP A 49 1.41 15.90 9.45
C ASP A 49 0.97 15.02 8.27
N THR A 50 1.17 15.50 7.03
CA THR A 50 0.91 14.71 5.82
C THR A 50 1.86 13.51 5.72
N VAL A 51 3.15 13.73 5.99
CA VAL A 51 4.15 12.65 6.03
C VAL A 51 3.82 11.65 7.14
N ARG A 52 3.40 12.14 8.31
CA ARG A 52 2.98 11.31 9.45
C ARG A 52 1.74 10.47 9.12
N PHE A 53 0.76 11.05 8.41
CA PHE A 53 -0.43 10.33 7.95
C PHE A 53 -0.06 9.19 6.99
N LEU A 54 0.77 9.46 5.97
CA LEU A 54 1.23 8.44 5.03
C LEU A 54 1.98 7.31 5.74
N ARG A 55 2.87 7.65 6.68
CA ARG A 55 3.60 6.67 7.48
C ARG A 55 2.64 5.83 8.32
N GLY A 56 1.67 6.46 9.00
CA GLY A 56 0.69 5.78 9.82
C GLY A 56 -0.17 4.81 9.01
N TRP A 57 -0.66 5.25 7.85
CA TRP A 57 -1.40 4.38 6.93
C TRP A 57 -0.56 3.19 6.50
N LEU A 58 0.68 3.42 6.06
CA LEU A 58 1.58 2.37 5.59
C LEU A 58 1.91 1.35 6.69
N THR A 59 2.23 1.82 7.89
CA THR A 59 2.53 0.93 9.02
C THR A 59 1.33 0.09 9.42
N ASN A 60 0.13 0.68 9.42
CA ASN A 60 -1.09 -0.05 9.76
C ASN A 60 -1.50 -1.05 8.67
N HIS A 61 -1.34 -0.69 7.39
CA HIS A 61 -1.59 -1.55 6.24
C HIS A 61 -0.68 -2.79 6.27
N ILE A 62 0.64 -2.58 6.36
CA ILE A 62 1.63 -3.68 6.44
C ILE A 62 1.41 -4.57 7.65
N SER A 63 1.15 -3.99 8.82
CA SER A 63 1.06 -4.77 10.06
C SER A 63 -0.23 -5.57 10.19
N LYS A 64 -1.30 -5.21 9.47
CA LYS A 64 -2.63 -5.81 9.67
C LYS A 64 -3.21 -6.46 8.43
N THR A 65 -3.05 -5.83 7.27
CA THR A 65 -3.66 -6.28 6.01
C THR A 65 -2.73 -7.21 5.26
N ASP A 66 -1.44 -6.88 5.18
CA ASP A 66 -0.46 -7.68 4.43
C ASP A 66 -0.16 -9.02 5.13
N MET A 67 -0.38 -9.13 6.42
CA MET A 67 -0.27 -10.42 7.12
C MET A 67 -1.42 -11.39 6.80
N ALA A 68 -2.54 -10.92 6.24
CA ALA A 68 -3.73 -11.74 6.00
C ALA A 68 -3.56 -12.75 4.87
N TYR A 69 -2.65 -12.49 3.91
CA TYR A 69 -2.35 -13.43 2.83
C TYR A 69 -1.29 -14.47 3.21
N VAL A 70 -0.52 -14.24 4.28
CA VAL A 70 0.57 -15.13 4.71
C VAL A 70 0.12 -16.59 4.92
N PRO A 71 -1.05 -16.88 5.54
CA PRO A 71 -1.54 -18.26 5.68
C PRO A 71 -1.89 -18.94 4.35
N TYR A 72 -2.08 -18.18 3.26
CA TYR A 72 -2.39 -18.70 1.93
C TYR A 72 -1.12 -19.00 1.11
N LEU A 73 0.05 -18.54 1.56
CA LEU A 73 1.33 -18.89 0.96
C LEU A 73 1.60 -20.37 1.24
N LYS A 74 1.55 -21.20 0.20
CA LYS A 74 1.94 -22.61 0.30
C LYS A 74 3.47 -22.69 0.43
N SER A 75 3.94 -23.38 1.47
CA SER A 75 5.32 -23.84 1.61
C SER A 75 5.63 -24.96 0.63
#